data_AF-A0A101GG62-F1
#
_entry.id   AF-A0A101GG62-F1
#
_cell.length_a   1.000
_cell.length_b   1.000
_cell.length_c   1.000
_cell.angle_alpha   90.00
_cell.angle_beta   90.00
_cell.angle_gamma   90.00
#
_symmetry.space_group_name_H-M   'P 1'
#
loop_
_entity.id
_entity.type
_entity.pdbx_description
1 polymer ?
#
loop_
_entity_poly.entity_id
_entity_poly.type
_entity_poly.pdbx_seq_one_letter_code
_entity_poly.pdbx_strand_id
1 'polypeptide(L)'
;MHLQKGLFKKSSGRQILFTILCLFTIVELSFGMDDSLKSCKAIYFPEAKINLDGQEDEKEWKETIACGNFIQQRPYEKAPPSQLTEFKVIYDDEYIYFMIQAYDSMPKKIVRRLARRDDIQGDWVGIQIDTYNDRTTAFTFFISAAGVKFDGIQSETDNTGDPDPTWDAIWEAKTIV
;
A
#
# COMPACT_ATOMS: atom_id res chain seq x y z
N MET A 1 53.21 -51.40 54.87
CA MET A 1 53.69 -50.60 56.01
C MET A 1 53.91 -49.18 55.51
N HIS A 2 53.20 -48.21 56.09
CA HIS A 2 53.33 -46.75 55.94
C HIS A 2 53.06 -46.09 54.58
N LEU A 3 52.48 -44.89 54.48
CA LEU A 3 51.45 -44.11 55.21
C LEU A 3 51.28 -42.83 54.36
N GLN A 4 50.02 -42.42 54.16
CA GLN A 4 49.48 -41.05 53.91
C GLN A 4 50.11 -40.16 52.83
N LYS A 5 49.38 -39.83 51.74
CA LYS A 5 48.27 -38.85 51.65
C LYS A 5 48.62 -37.46 52.19
N GLY A 6 49.02 -36.57 51.28
CA GLY A 6 49.08 -35.11 51.48
C GLY A 6 48.43 -34.40 50.29
N LEU A 7 47.38 -33.64 50.60
CA LEU A 7 46.57 -32.83 49.67
C LEU A 7 47.42 -31.81 48.92
N PHE A 8 47.22 -31.65 47.61
CA PHE A 8 47.20 -30.33 46.99
C PHE A 8 46.06 -30.23 45.97
N LYS A 9 45.19 -29.27 46.26
CA LYS A 9 43.94 -28.93 45.59
C LYS A 9 44.25 -28.34 44.21
N LYS A 10 44.03 -29.12 43.14
CA LYS A 10 44.15 -28.59 41.77
C LYS A 10 42.85 -27.90 41.39
N SER A 11 42.95 -26.59 41.27
CA SER A 11 41.89 -25.66 40.85
C SER A 11 41.19 -26.11 39.57
N SER A 12 39.86 -26.15 39.65
CA SER A 12 38.92 -26.35 38.56
C SER A 12 39.12 -25.30 37.46
N GLY A 13 39.26 -25.75 36.22
CA GLY A 13 39.38 -24.87 35.05
C GLY A 13 39.17 -25.62 33.74
N ARG A 14 38.35 -26.67 33.75
CA ARG A 14 38.13 -27.52 32.56
C ARG A 14 36.75 -28.17 32.58
N GLN A 15 35.70 -27.37 32.71
CA GLN A 15 34.32 -27.82 32.48
C GLN A 15 33.42 -26.80 31.77
N ILE A 16 33.96 -25.73 31.19
CA ILE A 16 33.17 -24.80 30.35
C ILE A 16 33.66 -24.95 28.91
N LEU A 17 33.45 -26.13 28.33
CA LEU A 17 33.71 -26.34 26.91
C LEU A 17 32.66 -27.26 26.26
N PHE A 18 31.43 -27.30 26.79
CA PHE A 18 30.34 -28.10 26.21
C PHE A 18 28.93 -27.51 26.41
N THR A 19 28.80 -26.23 26.78
CA THR A 19 27.48 -25.59 27.00
C THR A 19 27.40 -24.19 26.39
N ILE A 20 28.00 -23.97 25.21
CA ILE A 20 27.73 -22.78 24.37
C ILE A 20 27.70 -23.21 22.89
N LEU A 21 27.04 -24.33 22.58
CA LEU A 21 26.88 -24.80 21.19
C LEU A 21 25.44 -25.21 20.85
N CYS A 22 24.47 -24.90 21.70
CA CYS A 22 23.04 -25.16 21.43
C CYS A 22 22.13 -23.94 21.61
N LEU A 23 22.69 -22.72 21.70
CA LEU A 23 21.91 -21.48 21.78
C LEU A 23 22.17 -20.53 20.60
N PHE A 24 22.58 -21.09 19.46
CA PHE A 24 22.57 -20.43 18.15
C PHE A 24 21.59 -21.20 17.26
N THR A 25 20.35 -21.39 17.71
CA THR A 25 19.24 -21.45 16.76
C THR A 25 19.15 -20.05 16.17
N ILE A 26 19.85 -19.85 15.07
CA ILE A 26 19.57 -18.80 14.11
C ILE A 26 18.10 -19.02 13.76
N VAL A 27 17.22 -18.19 14.33
CA VAL A 27 15.89 -18.00 13.77
C VAL A 27 16.18 -17.36 12.43
N GLU A 28 16.27 -18.17 11.38
CA GLU A 28 16.15 -17.67 10.02
C GLU A 28 14.74 -17.08 9.97
N LEU A 29 14.62 -15.77 10.18
CA LEU A 29 13.47 -15.04 9.67
C LEU A 29 13.56 -15.19 8.16
N SER A 30 12.91 -16.23 7.65
CA SER A 30 12.50 -16.28 6.27
C SER A 30 11.59 -15.07 6.07
N PHE A 31 12.15 -13.95 5.63
CA PHE A 31 11.38 -12.95 4.89
C PHE A 31 10.98 -13.63 3.59
N GLY A 32 9.96 -14.49 3.68
CA GLY A 32 9.26 -14.98 2.52
C GLY A 32 8.67 -13.75 1.84
N MET A 33 9.06 -13.52 0.59
CA MET A 33 8.35 -12.59 -0.27
C MET A 33 6.96 -13.20 -0.47
N ASP A 34 5.98 -12.66 0.25
CA ASP A 34 4.58 -12.91 -0.05
C ASP A 34 4.25 -12.14 -1.32
N ASP A 35 4.54 -12.77 -2.46
CA ASP A 35 4.22 -12.28 -3.80
C ASP A 35 2.75 -12.58 -4.17
N SER A 36 1.92 -12.92 -3.17
CA SER A 36 0.50 -13.08 -3.39
C SER A 36 -0.12 -11.73 -3.78
N LEU A 37 -0.98 -11.77 -4.79
CA LEU A 37 -1.74 -10.59 -5.18
C LEU A 37 -2.58 -10.14 -3.98
N LYS A 38 -2.35 -8.91 -3.53
CA LYS A 38 -3.22 -8.27 -2.53
C LYS A 38 -4.62 -8.19 -3.12
N SER A 39 -5.59 -8.72 -2.41
CA SER A 39 -6.99 -8.67 -2.80
C SER A 39 -7.76 -7.73 -1.88
N CYS A 40 -8.67 -6.98 -2.49
CA CYS A 40 -9.63 -6.13 -1.83
C CYS A 40 -11.01 -6.52 -2.35
N LYS A 41 -12.03 -6.54 -1.48
CA LYS A 41 -13.39 -6.88 -1.90
C LYS A 41 -14.17 -5.61 -2.16
N ALA A 42 -14.65 -5.44 -3.40
CA ALA A 42 -15.68 -4.46 -3.70
C ALA A 42 -17.05 -4.95 -3.19
N ILE A 43 -17.85 -4.08 -2.59
CA ILE A 43 -19.15 -4.42 -2.03
C ILE A 43 -20.28 -3.89 -2.92
N TYR A 44 -21.23 -4.75 -3.26
CA TYR A 44 -22.40 -4.37 -4.06
C TYR A 44 -23.50 -3.77 -3.18
N PHE A 45 -24.00 -2.60 -3.57
CA PHE A 45 -25.15 -1.95 -2.97
C PHE A 45 -26.15 -1.56 -4.08
N PRO A 46 -27.26 -2.30 -4.28
CA PRO A 46 -28.15 -2.12 -5.43
C PRO A 46 -28.80 -0.73 -5.52
N GLU A 47 -28.90 -0.01 -4.40
CA GLU A 47 -29.42 1.35 -4.32
C GLU A 47 -28.46 2.24 -3.53
N ALA A 48 -27.17 2.18 -3.88
CA ALA A 48 -26.15 3.02 -3.24
C ALA A 48 -26.55 4.50 -3.34
N LYS A 49 -26.60 5.20 -2.19
CA LYS A 49 -26.91 6.63 -2.14
C LYS A 49 -25.67 7.43 -1.78
N ILE A 50 -24.71 7.44 -2.69
CA ILE A 50 -23.44 8.13 -2.49
C ILE A 50 -23.58 9.59 -2.90
N ASN A 51 -23.36 10.49 -1.95
CA ASN A 51 -23.16 11.89 -2.26
C ASN A 51 -21.69 12.09 -2.58
N LEU A 52 -21.36 12.43 -3.82
CA LEU A 52 -19.97 12.63 -4.21
C LEU A 52 -19.48 14.00 -3.72
N ASP A 53 -19.11 14.10 -2.45
CA ASP A 53 -18.60 15.31 -1.80
C ASP A 53 -17.19 15.14 -1.20
N GLY A 54 -16.65 13.92 -1.21
CA GLY A 54 -15.34 13.56 -0.69
C GLY A 54 -15.34 13.18 0.80
N GLN A 55 -16.49 13.09 1.45
CA GLN A 55 -16.64 12.62 2.82
C GLN A 55 -17.02 11.14 2.88
N GLU A 56 -16.75 10.52 4.03
CA GLU A 56 -17.05 9.10 4.28
C GLU A 56 -18.17 8.96 5.32
N ASP A 57 -19.28 9.67 5.13
CA ASP A 57 -20.35 9.73 6.11
C ASP A 57 -21.56 8.84 5.78
N GLU A 58 -21.66 8.34 4.54
CA GLU A 58 -22.69 7.41 4.12
C GLU A 58 -22.59 6.04 4.82
N LYS A 59 -23.75 5.39 4.96
CA LYS A 59 -23.82 4.06 5.61
C LYS A 59 -23.05 3.00 4.81
N GLU A 60 -23.07 3.09 3.48
CA GLU A 60 -22.44 2.17 2.54
C GLU A 60 -20.93 2.14 2.78
N TRP A 61 -20.31 3.30 3.02
CA TRP A 61 -18.89 3.39 3.37
C TRP A 61 -18.60 2.81 4.75
N LYS A 62 -19.44 3.11 5.74
CA LYS A 62 -19.28 2.61 7.12
C LYS A 62 -19.40 1.09 7.21
N GLU A 63 -20.21 0.48 6.35
CA GLU A 63 -20.38 -0.98 6.25
C GLU A 63 -19.29 -1.64 5.39
N THR A 64 -18.50 -0.86 4.66
CA THR A 64 -17.43 -1.36 3.79
C THR A 64 -16.08 -1.36 4.52
N ILE A 65 -15.36 -2.47 4.42
CA ILE A 65 -14.03 -2.63 5.00
C ILE A 65 -13.01 -1.86 4.16
N ALA A 66 -12.19 -1.04 4.82
CA ALA A 66 -11.08 -0.37 4.17
C ALA A 66 -10.01 -1.37 3.72
N CYS A 67 -9.52 -1.16 2.50
CA CYS A 67 -8.36 -1.80 1.91
C CYS A 67 -7.17 -0.85 1.97
N GLY A 68 -5.97 -1.38 1.78
CA GLY A 68 -4.75 -0.58 1.90
C GLY A 68 -3.52 -1.45 1.88
N ASN A 69 -2.58 -1.18 2.79
CA ASN A 69 -1.28 -1.84 2.84
C ASN A 69 -0.51 -1.70 1.52
N PHE A 70 -0.51 -0.51 0.93
CA PHE A 70 0.31 -0.24 -0.25
C PHE A 70 1.79 -0.51 0.02
N ILE A 71 2.55 -0.78 -1.04
CA ILE A 71 4.00 -0.86 -0.99
C ILE A 71 4.58 0.35 -1.68
N GLN A 72 5.74 0.79 -1.21
CA GLN A 72 6.44 1.89 -1.85
C GLN A 72 7.08 1.41 -3.16
N GLN A 73 6.81 2.11 -4.26
CA GLN A 73 7.49 1.87 -5.54
C GLN A 73 8.79 2.66 -5.64
N ARG A 74 8.79 3.91 -5.16
CA ARG A 74 9.93 4.84 -5.20
C ARG A 74 10.00 5.64 -3.89
N PRO A 75 11.19 6.07 -3.42
CA PRO A 75 12.51 5.79 -4.01
C PRO A 75 13.07 4.40 -3.63
N TYR A 76 12.56 3.80 -2.56
CA TYR A 76 12.95 2.45 -2.13
C TYR A 76 11.82 1.48 -2.42
N GLU A 77 12.03 0.63 -3.43
CA GLU A 77 11.05 -0.35 -3.88
C GLU A 77 10.75 -1.38 -2.77
N LYS A 78 9.47 -1.78 -2.66
CA LYS A 78 8.95 -2.78 -1.72
C LYS A 78 9.08 -2.43 -0.24
N ALA A 79 9.58 -1.25 0.10
CA ALA A 79 9.55 -0.76 1.48
C ALA A 79 8.11 -0.47 1.94
N PRO A 80 7.85 -0.47 3.26
CA PRO A 80 6.61 0.09 3.80
C PRO A 80 6.40 1.53 3.30
N PRO A 81 5.15 1.95 3.03
CA PRO A 81 4.88 3.28 2.53
C PRO A 81 5.23 4.32 3.60
N SER A 82 5.79 5.45 3.18
CA SER A 82 6.16 6.55 4.09
C SER A 82 4.95 7.27 4.69
N GLN A 83 3.79 7.13 4.05
CA GLN A 83 2.50 7.71 4.42
C GLN A 83 1.43 6.63 4.24
N LEU A 84 0.45 6.57 5.14
CA LEU A 84 -0.63 5.59 5.03
C LEU A 84 -1.60 6.01 3.92
N THR A 85 -2.09 5.04 3.16
CA THR A 85 -3.21 5.25 2.25
C THR A 85 -4.16 4.07 2.37
N GLU A 86 -5.44 4.40 2.50
CA GLU A 86 -6.53 3.45 2.59
C GLU A 86 -7.56 3.78 1.51
N PHE A 87 -8.30 2.76 1.08
CA PHE A 87 -9.37 2.95 0.12
C PHE A 87 -10.52 1.97 0.35
N LYS A 88 -11.72 2.35 -0.08
CA LYS A 88 -12.90 1.49 -0.11
C LYS A 88 -13.44 1.44 -1.53
N VAL A 89 -13.98 0.29 -1.91
CA VAL A 89 -14.61 0.09 -3.21
C VAL A 89 -16.01 -0.45 -2.98
N ILE A 90 -16.99 0.25 -3.53
CA ILE A 90 -18.38 -0.19 -3.61
C ILE A 90 -18.88 -0.01 -5.03
N TYR A 91 -19.95 -0.68 -5.39
CA TYR A 91 -20.56 -0.53 -6.70
C TYR A 91 -22.05 -0.82 -6.65
N ASP A 92 -22.77 -0.25 -7.61
CA ASP A 92 -24.16 -0.56 -7.92
C ASP A 92 -24.25 -1.02 -9.39
N ASP A 93 -25.46 -1.00 -9.96
CA ASP A 93 -25.66 -1.41 -11.36
C ASP A 93 -25.17 -0.37 -12.38
N GLU A 94 -24.88 0.86 -11.96
CA GLU A 94 -24.51 1.99 -12.81
C GLU A 94 -23.07 2.47 -12.62
N TYR A 95 -22.54 2.42 -11.39
CA TYR A 95 -21.26 3.01 -11.01
C TYR A 95 -20.41 2.09 -10.14
N ILE A 96 -19.08 2.27 -10.27
CA ILE A 96 -18.10 1.81 -9.31
C ILE A 96 -17.57 3.04 -8.59
N TYR A 97 -17.69 3.05 -7.27
CA TYR A 97 -17.27 4.15 -6.42
C TYR A 97 -15.99 3.79 -5.67
N PHE A 98 -15.10 4.77 -5.59
CA PHE A 98 -13.85 4.66 -4.84
C PHE A 98 -13.78 5.79 -3.81
N MET A 99 -13.59 5.42 -2.55
CA MET A 99 -13.21 6.36 -1.49
C MET A 99 -11.74 6.15 -1.19
N ILE A 100 -10.92 7.20 -1.24
CA ILE A 100 -9.47 7.11 -0.97
C ILE A 100 -9.10 8.12 0.12
N GLN A 101 -8.46 7.62 1.18
CA GLN A 101 -7.90 8.41 2.26
C GLN A 101 -6.38 8.31 2.20
N ALA A 102 -5.73 9.38 1.76
CA ALA A 102 -4.27 9.52 1.77
C ALA A 102 -3.86 10.37 2.98
N TYR A 103 -3.27 9.73 3.99
CA TYR A 103 -2.87 10.38 5.23
C TYR A 103 -1.48 11.01 5.06
N ASP A 104 -1.30 12.27 5.44
CA ASP A 104 0.01 12.90 5.49
C ASP A 104 0.35 13.37 6.92
N SER A 105 1.48 12.91 7.45
CA SER A 105 2.00 13.33 8.77
C SER A 105 2.39 14.81 8.86
N MET A 106 2.50 15.51 7.73
CA MET A 106 2.81 16.93 7.59
C MET A 106 1.74 17.64 6.72
N PRO A 107 0.48 17.75 7.18
CA PRO A 107 -0.64 18.23 6.36
C PRO A 107 -0.45 19.64 5.78
N LYS A 108 0.34 20.50 6.44
CA LYS A 108 0.70 21.84 5.93
C LYS A 108 1.57 21.83 4.67
N LYS A 109 2.16 20.68 4.33
CA LYS A 109 2.99 20.50 3.14
C LYS A 109 2.21 19.93 1.94
N ILE A 110 0.94 19.56 2.13
CA ILE A 110 0.14 19.02 1.03
C ILE A 110 0.03 20.06 -0.08
N VAL A 111 0.49 19.68 -1.28
CA VAL A 111 0.60 20.60 -2.41
C VAL A 111 -0.67 20.58 -3.24
N ARG A 112 -1.43 21.67 -3.17
CA ARG A 112 -2.72 21.85 -3.87
C ARG A 112 -2.62 22.86 -4.99
N ARG A 113 -2.04 22.47 -6.13
CA ARG A 113 -1.91 23.35 -7.31
C ARG A 113 -3.10 23.15 -8.24
N LEU A 114 -3.81 24.25 -8.53
CA LEU A 114 -4.82 24.25 -9.58
C LEU A 114 -4.14 24.28 -10.95
N ALA A 115 -4.62 23.40 -11.82
CA ALA A 115 -4.18 23.26 -13.20
C ALA A 115 -5.41 22.91 -14.07
N ARG A 116 -5.19 22.75 -15.37
CA ARG A 116 -6.24 22.27 -16.27
C ARG A 116 -6.42 20.77 -16.08
N ARG A 117 -7.58 20.26 -16.52
CA ARG A 117 -7.74 18.81 -16.71
C ARG A 117 -6.57 18.28 -17.55
N ASP A 118 -6.11 17.08 -17.20
CA ASP A 118 -5.02 16.36 -17.84
C ASP A 118 -3.61 16.95 -17.59
N ASP A 119 -3.51 17.98 -16.76
CA ASP A 119 -2.24 18.52 -16.23
C ASP A 119 -2.19 18.28 -14.72
N ILE A 120 -1.87 17.05 -14.32
CA ILE A 120 -1.85 16.64 -12.92
C ILE A 120 -0.63 17.22 -12.19
N GLN A 121 -0.87 18.04 -11.16
CA GLN A 121 0.19 18.69 -10.38
C GLN A 121 -0.06 18.59 -8.87
N GLY A 122 1.03 18.67 -8.10
CA GLY A 122 0.97 18.58 -6.63
C GLY A 122 0.82 17.14 -6.16
N ASP A 123 0.19 16.96 -5.00
CA ASP A 123 -0.06 15.63 -4.45
C ASP A 123 -1.33 15.06 -5.08
N TRP A 124 -1.33 13.76 -5.40
CA TRP A 124 -2.42 13.10 -6.08
C TRP A 124 -2.53 11.63 -5.68
N VAL A 125 -3.71 11.06 -5.92
CA VAL A 125 -3.98 9.62 -5.81
C VAL A 125 -4.53 9.12 -7.14
N GLY A 126 -4.41 7.82 -7.37
CA GLY A 126 -4.75 7.22 -8.64
C GLY A 126 -5.33 5.82 -8.56
N ILE A 127 -6.16 5.49 -9.54
CA ILE A 127 -6.73 4.16 -9.76
C ILE A 127 -6.38 3.75 -11.18
N GLN A 128 -5.96 2.50 -11.34
CA GLN A 128 -5.78 1.86 -12.64
C GLN A 128 -6.64 0.60 -12.69
N ILE A 129 -7.45 0.46 -13.74
CA ILE A 129 -8.41 -0.64 -13.91
C ILE A 129 -8.10 -1.38 -15.21
N ASP A 130 -7.64 -2.62 -15.09
CA ASP A 130 -7.56 -3.56 -16.20
C ASP A 130 -8.91 -4.28 -16.36
N THR A 131 -9.76 -3.77 -17.24
CA THR A 131 -11.09 -4.34 -17.51
C THR A 131 -11.02 -5.60 -18.37
N TYR A 132 -9.91 -5.82 -19.07
CA TYR A 132 -9.71 -6.99 -19.95
C TYR A 132 -9.00 -8.13 -19.23
N ASN A 133 -8.43 -7.86 -18.05
CA ASN A 133 -7.57 -8.76 -17.29
C ASN A 133 -6.42 -9.32 -18.14
N ASP A 134 -5.89 -8.48 -19.05
CA ASP A 134 -4.80 -8.83 -19.94
C ASP A 134 -3.41 -8.59 -19.31
N ARG A 135 -3.38 -7.85 -18.19
CA ARG A 135 -2.19 -7.46 -17.40
C ARG A 135 -1.18 -6.59 -18.15
N THR A 136 -1.58 -6.04 -19.28
CA THR A 136 -0.74 -5.23 -20.18
C THR A 136 -1.31 -3.84 -20.42
N THR A 137 -2.62 -3.65 -20.18
CA THR A 137 -3.31 -2.38 -20.33
C THR A 137 -4.22 -2.08 -19.14
N ALA A 138 -4.40 -0.79 -18.84
CA ALA A 138 -5.35 -0.34 -17.82
C ALA A 138 -5.87 1.08 -18.10
N PHE A 139 -7.14 1.33 -17.82
CA PHE A 139 -7.68 2.69 -17.74
C PHE A 139 -7.20 3.36 -16.47
N THR A 140 -6.66 4.57 -16.58
CA THR A 140 -6.07 5.33 -15.48
C THR A 140 -6.96 6.51 -15.13
N PHE A 141 -7.14 6.75 -13.83
CA PHE A 141 -7.87 7.88 -13.29
C PHE A 141 -7.07 8.47 -12.13
N PHE A 142 -6.58 9.69 -12.29
CA PHE A 142 -5.84 10.43 -11.25
C PHE A 142 -6.63 11.65 -10.81
N ILE A 143 -6.56 11.94 -9.52
CA ILE A 143 -7.14 13.13 -8.91
C ILE A 143 -6.12 13.77 -7.97
N SER A 144 -5.87 15.07 -8.16
CA SER A 144 -5.00 15.83 -7.26
C SER A 144 -5.73 16.28 -6.00
N ALA A 145 -4.96 16.63 -4.97
CA ALA A 145 -5.42 17.30 -3.76
C ALA A 145 -6.09 18.67 -4.04
N ALA A 146 -5.94 19.21 -5.25
CA ALA A 146 -6.63 20.41 -5.73
C ALA A 146 -7.92 20.11 -6.52
N GLY A 147 -8.24 18.84 -6.75
CA GLY A 147 -9.43 18.40 -7.51
C GLY A 147 -9.24 18.38 -9.03
N VAL A 148 -8.00 18.52 -9.52
CA VAL A 148 -7.68 18.38 -10.96
C VAL A 148 -7.71 16.90 -11.33
N LYS A 149 -8.50 16.57 -12.37
CA LYS A 149 -8.65 15.24 -12.94
C LYS A 149 -7.66 15.00 -14.09
N PHE A 150 -7.18 13.78 -14.19
CA PHE A 150 -6.46 13.25 -15.35
C PHE A 150 -6.97 11.84 -15.60
N ASP A 151 -7.07 11.45 -16.87
CA ASP A 151 -7.30 10.08 -17.28
C ASP A 151 -6.53 9.73 -18.54
N GLY A 152 -6.38 8.43 -18.77
CA GLY A 152 -5.57 7.93 -19.85
C GLY A 152 -5.49 6.42 -19.87
N ILE A 153 -4.67 5.87 -20.76
CA ILE A 153 -4.44 4.43 -20.89
C ILE A 153 -3.00 4.13 -20.49
N GLN A 154 -2.82 3.33 -19.45
CA GLN A 154 -1.53 2.73 -19.15
C GLN A 154 -1.31 1.53 -20.07
N SER A 155 -0.13 1.45 -20.67
CA SER A 155 0.31 0.27 -21.43
C SER A 155 1.74 -0.10 -21.07
N GLU A 156 2.06 -1.40 -21.04
CA GLU A 156 3.45 -1.88 -20.95
C GLU A 156 4.30 -1.52 -22.17
N THR A 157 3.66 -1.23 -23.31
CA THR A 157 4.37 -0.85 -24.55
C THR A 157 4.78 0.63 -24.58
N ASP A 158 4.24 1.44 -23.66
CA ASP A 158 4.63 2.83 -23.50
C ASP A 158 5.90 2.92 -22.65
N ASN A 159 7.00 3.30 -23.29
CA ASN A 159 8.32 3.42 -22.66
C ASN A 159 8.50 4.72 -21.86
N THR A 160 7.54 5.64 -21.89
CA THR A 160 7.61 6.88 -21.09
C THR A 160 7.37 6.59 -19.60
N GLY A 161 6.62 5.53 -19.29
CA GLY A 161 6.16 5.20 -17.94
C GLY A 161 4.97 6.04 -17.47
N ASP A 162 4.49 6.98 -18.29
CA ASP A 162 3.30 7.77 -18.04
C ASP A 162 2.11 7.16 -18.82
N PRO A 163 0.86 7.34 -18.37
CA PRO A 163 -0.32 6.93 -19.15
C PRO A 163 -0.49 7.78 -20.41
N ASP A 164 -0.94 7.17 -21.51
CA ASP A 164 -1.34 7.87 -22.73
C ASP A 164 -2.59 8.73 -22.46
N PRO A 165 -2.51 10.07 -22.55
CA PRO A 165 -3.59 10.99 -22.18
C PRO A 165 -4.62 11.22 -23.31
N THR A 166 -4.55 10.48 -24.42
CA THR A 166 -5.46 10.68 -25.56
C THR A 166 -6.87 10.13 -25.33
N TRP A 167 -7.04 9.29 -24.31
CA TRP A 167 -8.35 8.79 -23.87
C TRP A 167 -8.98 9.78 -22.87
N ASP A 168 -10.24 10.16 -23.10
CA ASP A 168 -10.98 11.12 -22.26
C ASP A 168 -12.32 10.51 -21.81
N ALA A 169 -12.38 10.14 -20.53
CA ALA A 169 -13.51 9.52 -19.90
C ALA A 169 -14.51 10.51 -19.31
N ILE A 170 -15.77 10.09 -19.20
CA ILE A 170 -16.79 10.79 -18.43
C ILE A 170 -16.81 10.17 -17.03
N TRP A 171 -16.29 10.91 -16.05
CA TRP A 171 -16.24 10.49 -14.64
C TRP A 171 -16.27 11.70 -13.71
N GLU A 172 -16.67 11.48 -12.47
CA GLU A 172 -16.77 12.51 -11.45
C GLU A 172 -15.86 12.21 -10.25
N ALA A 173 -15.40 13.27 -9.59
CA ALA A 173 -14.61 13.17 -8.36
C ALA A 173 -14.76 14.43 -7.52
N LYS A 174 -14.66 14.26 -6.20
CA LYS A 174 -14.48 15.35 -5.23
C LYS A 174 -13.36 15.02 -4.27
N THR A 175 -12.68 16.06 -3.82
CA THR A 175 -11.58 15.96 -2.86
C THR A 175 -11.80 16.93 -1.71
N ILE A 176 -11.42 16.50 -0.52
CA ILE A 176 -11.33 17.30 0.69
C ILE A 176 -9.94 17.07 1.29
N VAL A 177 -9.31 18.14 1.77
CA VAL A 177 -7.96 18.16 2.33
C VAL A 177 -7.94 19.07 3.54
#